data_AF-A0A5N8V8R3-F1
#
_entry.id   AF-A0A5N8V8R3-F1
#
_cell.length_a   1.000
_cell.length_b   1.000
_cell.length_c   1.000
_cell.angle_alpha   90.00
_cell.angle_beta   90.00
_cell.angle_gamma   90.00
#
_symmetry.space_group_name_H-M   'P 1'
#
loop_
_entity.id
_entity.type
_entity.pdbx_description
1 polymer ?
#
loop_
_entity_poly.entity_id
_entity_poly.type
_entity_poly.pdbx_seq_one_letter_code
_entity_poly.pdbx_strand_id
1 'polypeptide(L)'
;MSARNRRLPRHRAWPLTTTDIEGCLGPLMSRVTDLRFLMGQDSGSVVLGAAWVAPLSRNYGRGVHPDSVGARIDVHPVDATERAAVRAVLREHALPQLHAWVTRTIAADETWRLTDHQHYWRLTDGLLTHRDET
;
A
#
# COMPACT_ATOMS: atom_id res chain seq x y z
N MET A 1 9.59 4.86 18.74
CA MET A 1 10.66 5.30 17.81
C MET A 1 10.24 6.62 17.19
N SER A 2 11.08 7.65 17.33
CA SER A 2 10.75 9.03 16.97
C SER A 2 10.60 9.19 15.46
N ALA A 3 9.42 9.58 15.01
CA ALA A 3 9.12 10.00 13.64
C ALA A 3 9.91 11.29 13.34
N ARG A 4 11.21 11.16 13.02
CA ARG A 4 12.00 12.26 12.47
C ARG A 4 11.22 12.81 11.28
N ASN A 5 10.93 14.11 11.32
CA ASN A 5 10.31 14.91 10.27
C ASN A 5 10.92 14.60 8.89
N ARG A 6 10.40 13.56 8.24
CA ARG A 6 10.76 13.12 6.90
C ARG A 6 9.98 13.99 5.94
N ARG A 7 10.61 15.08 5.50
CA ARG A 7 10.01 16.05 4.58
C ARG A 7 10.26 15.60 3.14
N LEU A 8 9.19 15.47 2.36
CA LEU A 8 9.29 15.33 0.92
C LEU A 8 9.95 16.58 0.31
N PRO A 9 10.58 16.44 -0.87
CA PRO A 9 10.94 17.59 -1.70
C PRO A 9 9.73 18.51 -1.93
N ARG A 10 9.96 19.82 -2.07
CA ARG A 10 8.89 20.84 -2.18
C ARG A 10 7.87 20.61 -3.30
N HIS A 11 8.28 19.95 -4.38
CA HIS A 11 7.44 19.65 -5.54
C HIS A 11 6.72 18.29 -5.44
N ARG A 12 6.84 17.58 -4.30
CA ARG A 12 6.21 16.29 -4.09
C ARG A 12 5.27 16.33 -2.90
N ALA A 13 4.17 15.61 -3.00
CA ALA A 13 3.24 15.42 -1.91
C ALA A 13 2.65 14.01 -1.93
N TRP A 14 2.32 13.46 -0.77
CA TRP A 14 1.49 12.27 -0.71
C TRP A 14 0.04 12.63 -1.06
N PRO A 15 -0.60 11.91 -2.01
CA PRO A 15 -1.97 12.20 -2.42
C PRO A 15 -2.99 11.75 -1.37
N LEU A 16 -2.68 10.67 -0.65
CA LEU A 16 -3.48 10.12 0.44
C LEU A 16 -2.87 10.48 1.80
N THR A 17 -3.71 10.47 2.84
CA THR A 17 -3.30 10.58 4.25
C THR A 17 -3.64 9.30 4.99
N THR A 18 -3.09 9.14 6.20
CA THR A 18 -3.44 8.04 7.10
C THR A 18 -4.96 7.92 7.28
N THR A 19 -5.65 9.05 7.46
CA THR A 19 -7.11 9.09 7.61
C THR A 19 -7.87 8.56 6.39
N ASP A 20 -7.38 8.77 5.16
CA ASP A 20 -8.03 8.19 3.98
C ASP A 20 -7.93 6.66 4.00
N ILE A 21 -6.77 6.12 4.39
CA ILE A 21 -6.54 4.68 4.47
C ILE A 21 -7.35 4.06 5.62
N GLU A 22 -7.34 4.69 6.80
CA GLU A 22 -8.13 4.27 7.96
C GLU A 22 -9.63 4.32 7.66
N GLY A 23 -10.11 5.38 7.03
CA GLY A 23 -11.52 5.50 6.63
C GLY A 23 -11.92 4.48 5.58
N CYS A 24 -11.01 4.11 4.68
CA CYS A 24 -11.24 3.09 3.67
C CYS A 24 -11.27 1.67 4.26
N LEU A 25 -10.32 1.32 5.13
CA LEU A 25 -10.15 -0.04 5.63
C LEU A 25 -10.93 -0.31 6.92
N GLY A 26 -11.20 0.72 7.71
CA GLY A 26 -11.94 0.61 8.97
C GLY A 26 -11.41 -0.53 9.85
N PRO A 27 -12.24 -1.53 10.24
CA PRO A 27 -11.80 -2.67 11.04
C PRO A 27 -10.67 -3.50 10.43
N LEU A 28 -10.51 -3.49 9.10
CA LEU A 28 -9.44 -4.22 8.40
C LEU A 28 -8.05 -3.65 8.70
N MET A 29 -7.95 -2.43 9.25
CA MET A 29 -6.68 -1.86 9.72
C MET A 29 -5.98 -2.77 10.75
N SER A 30 -6.73 -3.57 11.52
CA SER A 30 -6.16 -4.56 12.44
C SER A 30 -5.33 -5.66 11.74
N ARG A 31 -5.47 -5.81 10.42
CA ARG A 31 -4.74 -6.76 9.57
C ARG A 31 -3.64 -6.10 8.75
N VAL A 32 -3.50 -4.78 8.85
CA VAL A 32 -2.42 -4.03 8.23
C VAL A 32 -1.24 -3.99 9.20
N THR A 33 -0.14 -4.64 8.83
CA THR A 33 1.07 -4.72 9.67
C THR A 33 1.98 -3.50 9.49
N ASP A 34 1.88 -2.84 8.34
CA ASP A 34 2.74 -1.70 8.02
C ASP A 34 2.06 -0.76 7.02
N LEU A 35 2.03 0.53 7.34
CA LEU A 35 1.55 1.60 6.47
C LEU A 35 2.70 2.59 6.26
N ARG A 36 3.21 2.67 5.04
CA ARG A 36 4.36 3.49 4.70
C ARG A 36 3.99 4.62 3.76
N PHE A 37 4.53 5.79 4.06
CA PHE A 37 4.56 6.94 3.17
C PHE A 37 5.97 7.02 2.59
N LEU A 38 6.11 6.58 1.33
CA LEU A 38 7.41 6.43 0.70
C LEU A 38 8.00 7.78 0.29
N MET A 39 9.33 7.88 0.28
CA MET A 39 10.08 9.11 -0.04
C MET A 39 10.94 8.98 -1.30
N GLY A 40 10.98 7.80 -1.92
CA GLY A 40 11.88 7.49 -3.04
C GLY A 40 11.53 8.28 -4.31
N GLN A 41 12.55 8.50 -5.15
CA GLN A 41 12.38 8.99 -6.51
C GLN A 41 11.72 7.90 -7.36
N ASP A 42 10.61 8.26 -8.01
CA ASP A 42 9.97 7.59 -9.14
C ASP A 42 9.96 6.06 -9.15
N SER A 43 8.82 5.50 -8.75
CA SER A 43 8.27 4.32 -9.44
C SER A 43 7.53 4.69 -10.74
N GLY A 44 7.69 5.92 -11.23
CA GLY A 44 7.19 6.46 -12.50
C GLY A 44 5.68 6.71 -12.54
N SER A 45 4.88 5.70 -12.21
CA SER A 45 3.43 5.75 -12.25
C SER A 45 2.75 5.12 -11.03
N VAL A 46 3.47 4.35 -10.21
CA VAL A 46 2.86 3.73 -9.01
C VAL A 46 2.51 4.82 -7.99
N VAL A 47 1.23 4.87 -7.62
CA VAL A 47 0.65 5.85 -6.70
C VAL A 47 0.21 5.21 -5.38
N LEU A 48 -0.09 3.91 -5.40
CA LEU A 48 -0.45 3.10 -4.24
C LEU A 48 0.04 1.67 -4.47
N GLY A 49 0.55 1.05 -3.41
CA GLY A 49 0.90 -0.37 -3.38
C GLY A 49 0.24 -1.05 -2.18
N ALA A 50 -0.13 -2.30 -2.36
CA ALA A 50 -0.48 -3.22 -1.29
C ALA A 50 0.35 -4.49 -1.44
N ALA A 51 0.71 -5.11 -0.32
CA ALA A 51 1.40 -6.39 -0.33
C ALA A 51 0.89 -7.29 0.79
N TRP A 52 0.82 -8.59 0.54
CA TRP A 52 0.65 -9.60 1.56
C TRP A 52 2.04 -10.12 1.88
N VAL A 53 2.45 -9.93 3.14
CA VAL A 53 3.71 -10.47 3.64
C VAL A 53 3.41 -11.84 4.23
N ALA A 54 3.85 -12.89 3.54
CA ALA A 54 3.68 -14.25 4.01
C ALA A 54 4.61 -14.58 5.19
N PRO A 55 4.23 -15.55 6.04
CA PRO A 55 5.17 -16.10 7.01
C PRO A 55 6.31 -16.81 6.25
N LEU A 56 7.53 -16.26 6.27
CA LEU A 56 8.70 -16.98 5.74
C LEU A 56 8.84 -18.32 6.48
N SER A 57 8.88 -19.42 5.72
CA SER A 57 9.21 -20.75 6.21
C SER A 57 10.52 -20.70 7.01
N ARG A 58 10.50 -21.23 8.23
CA ARG A 58 11.54 -21.12 9.27
C ARG A 58 12.87 -21.82 8.94
N ASN A 59 13.21 -22.05 7.67
CA ASN A 59 14.29 -22.98 7.35
C ASN A 59 15.71 -22.39 7.35
N TYR A 60 15.92 -21.07 7.43
CA TYR A 60 17.28 -20.52 7.57
C TYR A 60 17.33 -19.21 8.39
N GLY A 61 17.36 -19.32 9.72
CA GLY A 61 18.02 -18.38 10.65
C GLY A 61 17.54 -16.91 10.77
N ARG A 62 16.70 -16.41 9.87
CA ARG A 62 16.07 -15.08 9.90
C ARG A 62 14.58 -15.20 9.58
N GLY A 63 13.80 -15.68 10.55
CA GLY A 63 12.34 -15.73 10.42
C GLY A 63 11.74 -14.32 10.40
N VAL A 64 10.71 -14.13 9.58
CA VAL A 64 9.81 -12.97 9.70
C VAL A 64 9.08 -13.08 11.02
N HIS A 65 9.07 -12.02 11.82
CA HIS A 65 8.37 -11.99 13.10
C HIS A 65 6.87 -12.28 12.86
N PRO A 66 6.17 -13.07 13.70
CA PRO A 66 4.74 -13.37 13.51
C PRO A 66 3.88 -12.11 13.29
N ASP A 67 4.23 -11.01 13.96
CA ASP A 67 3.55 -9.71 13.83
C ASP A 67 3.80 -8.99 12.49
N SER A 68 4.72 -9.49 11.66
CA SER A 68 4.99 -8.96 10.32
C SER A 68 4.15 -9.63 9.23
N VAL A 69 3.40 -10.69 9.56
CA VAL A 69 2.49 -11.38 8.64
C VAL A 69 1.19 -10.60 8.51
N GLY A 70 0.89 -10.13 7.31
CA GLY A 70 -0.33 -9.38 7.04
C GLY A 70 -0.22 -8.45 5.85
N ALA A 71 -1.17 -7.52 5.75
CA ALA A 71 -1.20 -6.54 4.67
C ALA A 71 -0.22 -5.40 4.96
N ARG A 72 0.64 -5.08 3.99
CA ARG A 72 1.41 -3.85 3.94
C ARG A 72 0.79 -2.91 2.92
N ILE A 73 0.77 -1.61 3.22
CA ILE A 73 0.30 -0.57 2.32
C ILE A 73 1.40 0.47 2.14
N ASP A 74 1.69 0.80 0.89
CA ASP A 74 2.72 1.76 0.50
C ASP A 74 2.07 2.92 -0.29
N VAL A 75 2.14 4.14 0.24
CA VAL A 75 1.66 5.37 -0.44
C VAL A 75 2.83 6.08 -1.07
N HIS A 76 2.78 6.26 -2.40
CA HIS A 76 3.85 6.89 -3.16
C HIS A 76 3.61 8.41 -3.30
N PRO A 77 4.68 9.21 -3.29
CA PRO A 77 4.57 10.66 -3.49
C PRO A 77 4.31 10.98 -4.97
N VAL A 78 3.44 11.94 -5.22
CA VAL A 78 3.13 12.46 -6.57
C VAL A 78 3.58 13.91 -6.70
N ASP A 79 3.48 14.48 -7.90
CA ASP A 79 3.69 15.92 -8.07
C ASP A 79 2.71 16.71 -7.20
N ALA A 80 3.23 17.70 -6.48
CA ALA A 80 2.42 18.50 -5.55
C ALA A 80 1.29 19.26 -6.26
N THR A 81 1.47 19.63 -7.53
CA THR A 81 0.46 20.31 -8.35
C THR A 81 -0.69 19.37 -8.75
N GLU A 82 -0.40 18.08 -8.93
CA GLU A 82 -1.39 17.07 -9.32
C GLU A 82 -2.05 16.40 -8.10
N ARG A 83 -1.50 16.58 -6.90
CA ARG A 83 -1.93 15.94 -5.65
C ARG A 83 -3.45 15.88 -5.48
N ALA A 84 -4.15 16.99 -5.71
CA ALA A 84 -5.60 17.06 -5.51
C ALA A 84 -6.37 16.20 -6.52
N ALA A 85 -5.97 16.23 -7.79
CA ALA A 85 -6.57 15.43 -8.85
C ALA A 85 -6.29 13.94 -8.61
N VAL A 86 -5.05 13.58 -8.31
CA VAL A 86 -4.67 12.19 -7.99
C VAL A 86 -5.42 11.67 -6.77
N ARG A 87 -5.55 12.49 -5.71
CA ARG A 87 -6.32 12.12 -4.51
C ARG A 87 -7.77 11.80 -4.85
N ALA A 88 -8.43 12.56 -5.73
CA ALA A 88 -9.80 12.30 -6.12
C ALA A 88 -9.92 10.93 -6.81
N VAL A 89 -9.08 10.68 -7.82
CA VAL A 89 -9.04 9.40 -8.55
C VAL A 89 -8.76 8.21 -7.61
N LEU A 90 -7.80 8.37 -6.69
CA LEU A 90 -7.48 7.32 -5.72
C LEU A 90 -8.64 7.04 -4.76
N ARG A 91 -9.33 8.07 -4.27
CA ARG A 91 -10.47 7.89 -3.37
C ARG A 91 -11.66 7.23 -4.07
N GLU A 92 -11.89 7.57 -5.33
CA GLU A 92 -12.99 7.04 -6.11
C GLU A 92 -12.76 5.58 -6.56
N HIS A 93 -11.52 5.24 -6.96
CA HIS A 93 -11.25 3.95 -7.58
C HIS A 93 -10.28 3.08 -6.77
N ALA A 94 -9.13 3.61 -6.38
CA ALA A 94 -8.07 2.80 -5.76
C ALA A 94 -8.43 2.35 -4.33
N LEU A 95 -9.07 3.20 -3.53
CA LEU A 95 -9.44 2.86 -2.15
C LEU A 95 -10.50 1.75 -2.08
N PRO A 96 -11.62 1.80 -2.84
CA PRO A 96 -12.53 0.65 -2.91
C PRO A 96 -11.86 -0.64 -3.38
N GLN A 97 -10.95 -0.55 -4.36
CA GLN A 97 -10.20 -1.70 -4.85
C GLN A 97 -9.22 -2.25 -3.79
N LEU A 98 -8.55 -1.38 -3.04
CA LEU A 98 -7.69 -1.75 -1.92
C LEU A 98 -8.48 -2.48 -0.85
N HIS A 99 -9.64 -1.95 -0.46
CA HIS A 99 -10.53 -2.62 0.50
C HIS A 99 -10.92 -4.02 0.02
N ALA A 100 -11.33 -4.15 -1.24
CA ALA A 100 -11.68 -5.43 -1.83
C ALA A 100 -10.49 -6.40 -1.89
N TRP A 101 -9.30 -5.91 -2.25
CA TRP A 101 -8.08 -6.70 -2.27
C TRP A 101 -7.73 -7.22 -0.87
N VAL A 102 -7.66 -6.34 0.14
CA VAL A 102 -7.37 -6.73 1.54
C VAL A 102 -8.41 -7.72 2.06
N THR A 103 -9.69 -7.50 1.78
CA THR A 103 -10.77 -8.42 2.18
C THR A 103 -10.56 -9.81 1.59
N ARG A 104 -10.28 -9.91 0.28
CA ARG A 104 -10.04 -11.19 -0.40
C ARG A 104 -8.78 -11.87 0.13
N THR A 105 -7.71 -11.13 0.33
CA THR A 105 -6.44 -11.62 0.87
C THR A 105 -6.59 -12.21 2.26
N ILE A 106 -7.36 -11.58 3.14
CA ILE A 106 -7.63 -12.11 4.49
C ILE A 106 -8.49 -13.39 4.43
N ALA A 107 -9.43 -13.44 3.49
CA ALA A 107 -10.31 -14.58 3.28
C ALA A 107 -9.69 -15.70 2.42
N ALA A 108 -8.49 -15.48 1.87
CA ALA A 108 -7.83 -16.43 0.99
C ALA A 108 -7.41 -17.70 1.74
N ASP A 109 -7.33 -18.80 1.01
CA ASP A 109 -6.89 -20.07 1.58
C ASP A 109 -5.45 -20.01 2.11
N GLU A 110 -5.08 -21.02 2.88
CA GLU A 110 -3.76 -21.11 3.49
C GLU A 110 -2.63 -21.14 2.45
N THR A 111 -2.81 -21.87 1.33
CA THR A 111 -1.80 -21.99 0.28
C THR A 111 -1.48 -20.63 -0.34
N TRP A 112 -2.52 -19.83 -0.61
CA TRP A 112 -2.36 -18.46 -1.09
C TRP A 112 -1.61 -17.61 -0.07
N ARG A 113 -2.00 -17.66 1.21
CA ARG A 113 -1.40 -16.85 2.30
C ARG A 113 0.03 -17.23 2.66
N LEU A 114 0.54 -18.36 2.18
CA LEU A 114 1.93 -18.80 2.35
C LEU A 114 2.88 -18.22 1.30
N THR A 115 2.39 -17.49 0.30
CA THR A 115 3.19 -16.83 -0.73
C THR A 115 3.05 -15.31 -0.60
N ASP A 116 4.11 -14.57 -0.91
CA ASP A 116 4.01 -13.11 -0.99
C ASP A 116 3.14 -12.72 -2.18
N HIS A 117 2.33 -11.67 -2.02
CA HIS A 117 1.53 -11.11 -3.11
C HIS A 117 1.67 -9.61 -3.08
N GLN A 118 1.64 -8.98 -4.25
CA GLN A 118 1.73 -7.54 -4.40
C GLN A 118 0.63 -7.06 -5.34
N HIS A 119 0.12 -5.87 -5.05
CA HIS A 119 -0.86 -5.21 -5.88
C HIS A 119 -0.46 -3.76 -6.04
N TYR A 120 -0.31 -3.33 -7.28
CA TYR A 120 0.12 -1.98 -7.58
C TYR A 120 -0.95 -1.24 -8.36
N TRP A 121 -1.26 -0.03 -7.90
CA TRP A 121 -2.04 0.94 -8.65
C TRP A 121 -1.09 1.93 -9.31
N ARG A 122 -1.21 2.04 -10.63
CA ARG A 122 -0.40 2.89 -11.49
C ARG A 122 -1.29 3.93 -12.14
N LEU A 123 -0.91 5.20 -12.04
CA LEU A 123 -1.56 6.32 -12.71
C LEU A 123 -0.68 6.79 -13.85
N THR A 124 -1.21 6.74 -15.08
CA THR A 124 -0.53 7.24 -16.29
C THR A 124 -1.54 8.06 -17.07
N ASP A 125 -1.20 9.32 -17.41
CA ASP A 125 -2.08 10.25 -18.13
C ASP A 125 -3.49 10.38 -17.50
N GLY A 126 -3.58 10.32 -16.17
CA GLY A 126 -4.85 10.37 -15.42
C GLY A 126 -5.65 9.06 -15.41
N LEU A 127 -5.21 8.03 -16.14
CA LEU A 127 -5.82 6.70 -16.12
C LEU A 127 -5.22 5.84 -15.02
N LEU A 128 -6.07 5.40 -14.09
CA LEU A 128 -5.69 4.46 -13.05
C LEU A 128 -5.79 3.02 -13.58
N THR A 129 -4.67 2.32 -13.56
CA THR A 129 -4.56 0.89 -13.85
C THR A 129 -4.07 0.17 -12.61
N HIS A 130 -4.36 -1.13 -12.49
CA HIS A 130 -3.88 -1.92 -11.38
C HIS A 130 -3.43 -3.31 -11.82
N ARG A 131 -2.47 -3.90 -11.10
CA ARG A 131 -1.91 -5.21 -11.42
C ARG A 131 -1.53 -5.96 -10.15
N ASP A 132 -1.93 -7.23 -10.09
CA ASP A 132 -1.42 -8.21 -9.14
C ASP A 132 -0.08 -8.78 -9.64
N GLU A 133 0.89 -8.86 -8.75
CA GLU A 133 2.21 -9.46 -8.95
C GLU A 133 2.44 -10.49 -7.83
N THR A 134 2.88 -11.69 -8.20
CA THR A 134 3.10 -12.84 -7.29
C THR A 134 4.55 -13.29 -7.35
#